data_AF-A0A7Y2UFJ9-F1
#
_entry.id   AF-A0A7Y2UFJ9-F1
#
_cell.length_a   1.000
_cell.length_b   1.000
_cell.length_c   1.000
_cell.angle_alpha   90.00
_cell.angle_beta   90.00
_cell.angle_gamma   90.00
#
_symmetry.space_group_name_H-M   'P 1'
#
loop_
_entity.id
_entity.type
_entity.pdbx_description
1 polymer ?
#
loop_
_entity_poly.entity_id
_entity_poly.type
_entity_poly.pdbx_seq_one_letter_code
_entity_poly.pdbx_strand_id
1 'polypeptide(L)'
;MALKDRDPLEVFDAWLEKASRKEINNPTAMTLATAGKDGRPAARMVLLKGFGPDGFVFYTNLDSPKSHQIRENPYAALLFHLKTLNRQVRIEGRVE
;
A
#
# COMPACT_ATOMS: atom_id res chain seq x y z
N MET A 1 -18.62 5.71 18.13
CA MET A 1 -17.50 6.50 17.58
C MET A 1 -17.41 6.22 16.09
N ALA A 2 -17.42 7.25 15.24
CA ALA A 2 -17.36 7.04 13.80
C ALA A 2 -15.92 6.67 13.40
N LEU A 3 -15.74 5.99 12.26
CA LEU A 3 -14.40 5.61 11.75
C LEU A 3 -13.44 6.80 11.65
N LYS A 4 -13.98 8.00 11.40
CA LYS A 4 -13.22 9.26 11.28
C LYS A 4 -12.56 9.72 12.59
N ASP A 5 -13.04 9.25 13.74
CA ASP A 5 -12.56 9.68 15.06
C ASP A 5 -11.48 8.73 15.62
N ARG A 6 -11.11 7.68 14.87
CA ARG A 6 -10.14 6.66 15.26
C ARG A 6 -8.81 6.89 14.58
N ASP A 7 -7.72 6.46 15.21
CA ASP A 7 -6.42 6.38 14.55
C ASP A 7 -6.52 5.46 13.31
N PRO A 8 -6.23 5.99 12.09
CA PRO A 8 -6.24 5.20 10.87
C PRO A 8 -5.33 3.97 10.91
N LEU A 9 -4.20 4.04 11.62
CA LEU A 9 -3.26 2.92 11.73
C LEU A 9 -3.84 1.78 12.58
N GLU A 10 -4.52 2.10 13.69
CA GLU A 10 -5.23 1.09 14.50
C GLU A 10 -6.38 0.44 13.72
N VAL A 11 -7.10 1.24 12.91
CA VAL A 11 -8.17 0.72 12.05
C VAL A 11 -7.60 -0.22 10.99
N PHE A 12 -6.49 0.17 10.36
CA PHE A 12 -5.80 -0.64 9.37
C PHE A 12 -5.29 -1.95 9.97
N ASP A 13 -4.62 -1.90 11.12
CA ASP A 13 -4.09 -3.09 11.82
C ASP A 13 -5.21 -4.09 12.12
N ALA A 14 -6.31 -3.63 12.71
CA ALA A 14 -7.46 -4.47 13.00
C ALA A 14 -8.12 -5.08 11.75
N TRP A 15 -8.01 -4.44 10.57
CA TRP A 15 -8.49 -5.01 9.31
C TRP A 15 -7.48 -5.98 8.70
N LEU A 16 -6.19 -5.67 8.77
CA LEU A 16 -5.14 -6.56 8.29
C LEU A 16 -5.10 -7.85 9.10
N GLU A 17 -5.29 -7.79 10.42
CA GLU A 17 -5.40 -8.97 11.29
C GLU A 17 -6.61 -9.85 10.93
N LYS A 18 -7.74 -9.23 10.55
CA LYS A 18 -8.91 -9.98 10.08
C LYS A 18 -8.68 -10.59 8.71
N ALA A 19 -8.02 -9.85 7.82
CA ALA A 19 -7.68 -10.32 6.48
C ALA A 19 -6.68 -11.47 6.53
N SER A 20 -5.71 -11.46 7.45
CA SER A 20 -4.72 -12.53 7.59
C SER A 20 -5.31 -13.90 7.91
N ARG A 21 -6.53 -13.92 8.47
CA ARG A 21 -7.28 -15.13 8.80
C ARG A 21 -8.28 -15.54 7.72
N LYS A 22 -8.61 -14.65 6.76
CA LYS A 22 -9.74 -14.83 5.83
C LYS A 22 -9.36 -14.79 4.36
N GLU A 23 -8.37 -13.98 3.98
CA GLU A 23 -7.90 -13.91 2.59
C GLU A 23 -7.27 -15.23 2.17
N ILE A 24 -7.64 -15.69 0.97
CA ILE A 24 -7.16 -16.98 0.44
C ILE A 24 -5.66 -16.92 0.14
N ASN A 25 -5.17 -15.78 -0.35
CA ASN A 25 -3.78 -15.59 -0.73
C ASN A 25 -3.26 -14.23 -0.27
N ASN A 26 -2.05 -14.23 0.30
CA ASN A 26 -1.21 -13.06 0.56
C ASN A 26 -2.00 -11.83 1.08
N PRO A 27 -2.48 -11.85 2.34
CA PRO A 27 -3.24 -10.74 2.94
C PRO A 27 -2.47 -9.41 2.98
N THR A 28 -1.15 -9.46 2.87
CA THR A 28 -0.24 -8.31 2.81
C THR A 28 0.03 -7.82 1.39
N ALA A 29 -0.55 -8.45 0.36
CA ALA A 29 -0.40 -8.02 -1.02
C ALA A 29 -1.19 -6.72 -1.27
N MET A 30 -0.52 -5.76 -1.89
CA MET A 30 -1.10 -4.46 -2.24
C MET A 30 -0.67 -4.04 -3.63
N THR A 31 -1.53 -3.31 -4.34
CA THR A 31 -1.14 -2.66 -5.60
C THR A 31 -0.34 -1.40 -5.27
N LEU A 32 0.85 -1.26 -5.86
CA LEU A 32 1.63 -0.05 -5.85
C LEU A 32 1.50 0.65 -7.21
N ALA A 33 0.97 1.86 -7.22
CA ALA A 33 0.94 2.75 -8.38
C ALA A 33 2.05 3.81 -8.28
N THR A 34 2.80 3.98 -9.36
CA THR A 34 3.87 4.98 -9.52
C THR A 34 3.76 5.61 -10.89
N ALA A 35 4.32 6.80 -11.09
CA ALA A 35 4.45 7.44 -12.39
C ALA A 35 5.81 8.14 -12.47
N GLY A 36 6.43 8.20 -13.65
CA GLY A 36 7.65 8.99 -13.86
C GLY A 36 7.34 10.47 -14.15
N LYS A 37 8.32 11.22 -14.65
CA LYS A 37 8.10 12.63 -15.08
C LYS A 37 7.12 12.79 -16.24
N ASP A 38 6.92 11.73 -17.02
CA ASP A 38 5.97 11.70 -18.14
C ASP A 38 4.50 11.60 -17.68
N GLY A 39 4.26 11.43 -16.37
CA GLY A 39 2.93 11.32 -15.78
C GLY A 39 2.19 10.03 -16.14
N ARG A 40 2.85 9.05 -16.79
CA ARG A 40 2.20 7.80 -17.19
C ARG A 40 2.17 6.83 -16.00
N PRO A 41 0.98 6.46 -15.48
CA PRO A 41 0.89 5.58 -14.33
C PRO A 41 1.24 4.14 -14.71
N ALA A 42 1.94 3.46 -13.82
CA ALA A 42 2.15 2.02 -13.85
C ALA A 42 1.79 1.42 -12.49
N ALA A 43 1.12 0.27 -12.51
CA ALA A 43 0.63 -0.41 -11.30
C ALA A 43 1.07 -1.88 -11.29
N ARG A 44 1.38 -2.41 -10.11
CA ARG A 44 1.77 -3.82 -9.90
C ARG A 44 1.57 -4.23 -8.45
N MET A 45 1.51 -5.53 -8.20
CA MET A 45 1.48 -6.06 -6.83
C MET A 45 2.86 -5.97 -6.16
N VAL A 46 2.87 -5.59 -4.88
CA VAL A 46 3.99 -5.70 -3.94
C VAL A 46 3.47 -6.25 -2.62
N LEU A 47 4.37 -6.63 -1.72
CA LEU A 47 4.02 -7.13 -0.39
C LEU A 47 4.37 -6.09 0.67
N LEU A 48 3.43 -5.83 1.57
CA LEU A 48 3.69 -5.10 2.80
C LEU A 48 4.71 -5.86 3.67
N LYS A 49 5.70 -5.16 4.18
CA LYS A 49 6.75 -5.68 5.07
C LYS A 49 6.69 -5.10 6.48
N GLY A 50 6.11 -3.93 6.64
CA GLY A 50 5.86 -3.29 7.92
C GLY A 50 5.02 -2.02 7.71
N PHE A 51 4.41 -1.52 8.77
CA PHE A 51 3.73 -0.23 8.77
C PHE A 51 3.76 0.37 10.17
N GLY A 52 3.63 1.69 10.27
CA GLY A 52 3.62 2.41 11.54
C GLY A 52 3.55 3.92 11.34
N PRO A 53 3.93 4.71 12.36
CA PRO A 53 3.95 6.17 12.28
C PRO A 53 4.78 6.72 11.11
N ASP A 54 5.83 5.99 10.71
CA ASP A 54 6.72 6.36 9.60
C ASP A 54 6.20 5.92 8.22
N GLY A 55 5.00 5.34 8.15
CA GLY A 55 4.36 4.94 6.90
C GLY A 55 4.41 3.44 6.63
N PHE A 56 4.38 3.05 5.34
CA PHE A 56 4.19 1.68 4.88
C PHE A 56 5.42 1.21 4.10
N VAL A 57 5.96 0.04 4.48
CA VAL A 57 7.24 -0.47 3.98
C VAL A 57 7.01 -1.61 2.99
N PHE A 58 7.71 -1.55 1.85
CA PHE A 58 7.84 -2.65 0.90
C PHE A 58 9.29 -2.71 0.39
N TYR A 59 9.70 -3.86 -0.14
CA TYR A 59 11.01 -4.03 -0.74
C TYR A 59 10.90 -4.22 -2.25
N THR A 60 11.90 -3.74 -2.99
CA THR A 60 11.98 -3.87 -4.45
C THR A 60 13.44 -3.88 -4.89
N ASN A 61 13.69 -4.37 -6.11
CA ASN A 61 14.95 -4.11 -6.79
C ASN A 61 15.04 -2.63 -7.19
N LEU A 62 16.16 -1.99 -6.90
CA LEU A 62 16.44 -0.58 -7.20
C LEU A 62 16.57 -0.31 -8.71
N ASP A 63 16.93 -1.30 -9.52
CA ASP A 63 17.02 -1.14 -10.98
C ASP A 63 15.69 -1.42 -11.69
N SER A 64 14.60 -1.58 -10.93
CA SER A 64 13.29 -1.86 -11.51
C SER A 64 12.60 -0.58 -12.03
N PRO A 65 11.69 -0.70 -13.02
CA PRO A 65 10.98 0.46 -13.58
C PRO A 65 10.28 1.32 -12.52
N LYS A 66 9.68 0.72 -11.50
CA LYS A 66 9.01 1.45 -10.41
C LYS A 66 9.99 2.29 -9.58
N SER A 67 11.21 1.78 -9.37
CA SER A 67 12.25 2.48 -8.63
C SER A 67 12.79 3.66 -9.44
N HIS A 68 12.97 3.49 -10.76
CA HIS A 68 13.27 4.63 -11.64
C HIS A 68 12.16 5.69 -11.60
N GLN A 69 10.89 5.28 -11.71
CA GLN A 69 9.75 6.19 -11.59
C GLN A 69 9.73 6.92 -10.23
N ILE A 70 9.95 6.21 -9.12
CA ILE A 70 9.97 6.79 -7.77
C ILE A 70 11.11 7.81 -7.61
N ARG A 71 12.31 7.53 -8.14
CA ARG A 71 13.43 8.49 -8.11
C ARG A 71 13.10 9.77 -8.88
N GLU A 72 12.35 9.66 -9.96
CA GLU A 72 11.94 10.78 -10.79
C GLU A 72 10.77 11.57 -10.19
N ASN A 73 9.81 10.86 -9.60
CA ASN A 73 8.61 11.37 -8.96
C ASN A 73 8.31 10.50 -7.73
N PRO A 74 8.58 11.00 -6.52
CA PRO A 74 8.51 10.18 -5.31
C PRO A 74 7.08 9.98 -4.79
N TYR A 75 6.05 10.46 -5.49
CA TYR A 75 4.67 10.22 -5.08
C TYR A 75 4.16 8.87 -5.58
N ALA A 76 3.57 8.10 -4.66
CA ALA A 76 3.00 6.79 -4.94
C ALA A 76 1.66 6.59 -4.24
N ALA A 77 0.89 5.62 -4.73
CA ALA A 77 -0.34 5.16 -4.09
C ALA A 77 -0.30 3.65 -3.86
N LEU A 78 -0.81 3.23 -2.70
CA LEU A 78 -1.00 1.84 -2.33
C LEU A 78 -2.50 1.52 -2.25
N LEU A 79 -2.87 0.32 -2.70
CA LEU A 79 -4.23 -0.19 -2.65
C LEU A 79 -4.25 -1.61 -2.09
N PHE A 80 -4.89 -1.81 -0.95
CA PHE A 80 -5.28 -3.12 -0.46
C PHE A 80 -6.70 -3.41 -0.91
N HIS A 81 -6.90 -4.53 -1.61
CA HIS A 81 -8.25 -5.04 -1.90
C HIS A 81 -8.51 -6.27 -1.02
N LEU A 82 -9.10 -6.04 0.16
CA LEU A 82 -9.43 -7.08 1.14
C LEU A 82 -10.81 -7.66 0.81
N LYS A 83 -10.85 -8.47 -0.26
CA LYS A 83 -12.08 -9.00 -0.87
C LYS A 83 -12.96 -9.73 0.14
N THR A 84 -12.37 -10.55 1.01
CA THR A 84 -13.10 -11.35 2.01
C THR A 84 -13.72 -10.50 3.13
N LEU A 85 -13.26 -9.26 3.29
CA LEU A 85 -13.83 -8.29 4.21
C LEU A 85 -14.77 -7.28 3.52
N ASN A 86 -14.90 -7.34 2.18
CA ASN A 86 -15.55 -6.32 1.36
C ASN A 86 -15.01 -4.91 1.64
N ARG A 87 -13.68 -4.79 1.75
CA ARG A 87 -13.01 -3.52 2.09
C ARG A 87 -11.88 -3.21 1.13
N GLN A 88 -11.61 -1.91 1.02
CA GLN A 88 -10.43 -1.38 0.36
C GLN A 88 -9.75 -0.39 1.28
N VAL A 89 -8.42 -0.42 1.31
CA VAL A 89 -7.59 0.59 2.01
C VAL A 89 -6.72 1.28 0.99
N ARG A 90 -6.72 2.61 1.02
CA ARG A 90 -5.91 3.48 0.15
C ARG A 90 -4.91 4.24 1.00
N ILE A 91 -3.67 4.27 0.54
CA ILE A 91 -2.61 5.09 1.12
C ILE A 91 -1.97 5.85 -0.03
N GLU A 92 -1.72 7.14 0.17
CA GLU A 92 -1.07 8.01 -0.81
C GLU A 92 0.00 8.81 -0.06
N GLY A 93 1.17 8.95 -0.67
CA GLY A 93 2.27 9.60 0.02
C GLY A 93 3.55 9.65 -0.80
N ARG A 94 4.58 10.23 -0.18
CA ARG A 94 5.93 10.26 -0.71
C ARG A 94 6.67 8.98 -0.30
N VAL A 95 7.46 8.43 -1.21
CA VAL A 95 8.40 7.33 -0.95
C VAL A 95 9.78 7.91 -0.64
N GLU A 96 10.46 7.32 0.35
CA GLU A 96 11.78 7.71 0.83
C GLU A 96 12.83 6.61 0.61
#